data_AF-A0A937FG27-F1
#
_entry.id   AF-A0A937FG27-F1
#
_cell.length_a   1.000
_cell.length_b   1.000
_cell.length_c   1.000
_cell.angle_alpha   90.00
_cell.angle_beta   90.00
_cell.angle_gamma   90.00
#
_symmetry.space_group_name_H-M   'P 1'
#
loop_
_entity.id
_entity.type
_entity.pdbx_description
1 polymer ?
#
loop_
_entity_poly.entity_id
_entity_poly.type
_entity_poly.pdbx_seq_one_letter_code
_entity_poly.pdbx_strand_id
1 'polypeptide(L)'
;MRYLLVILIMGVISQLSRITPLFITSNFKFSKRVNKFLSAVPYAALGVMIFPGILSVGKYPIVGLAGGVIAAILTYLKVNIIVIIAASVAVVAALNSFV
;
A
#
# COMPACT_ATOMS: atom_id res chain seq x y z
N MET A 1 9.76 27.74 18.87
CA MET A 1 8.32 27.96 19.17
C MET A 1 7.42 28.03 17.94
N ARG A 2 7.75 28.76 16.86
CA ARG A 2 6.85 28.90 15.68
C ARG A 2 6.57 27.60 14.90
N TYR A 3 7.56 26.70 14.79
CA TYR A 3 7.39 25.42 14.09
C TYR A 3 6.53 24.40 14.84
N LEU A 4 6.50 24.45 16.19
CA LEU A 4 5.65 23.58 17.00
C LEU A 4 4.17 23.83 16.73
N LEU A 5 3.78 25.10 16.56
CA LEU A 5 2.41 25.48 16.19
C LEU A 5 2.03 24.93 14.81
N VAL A 6 2.93 24.99 13.83
CA VAL A 6 2.69 24.45 12.48
C VAL A 6 2.52 22.93 12.51
N ILE A 7 3.39 22.21 13.23
CA ILE A 7 3.30 20.75 13.35
C ILE A 7 1.98 20.34 14.02
N LEU A 8 1.58 21.06 15.09
CA LEU A 8 0.34 20.79 15.79
C LEU A 8 -0.88 21.04 14.89
N ILE A 9 -0.91 22.17 14.18
CA ILE A 9 -1.99 22.51 13.25
C ILE A 9 -2.06 21.50 12.10
N MET A 10 -0.92 21.10 11.53
CA MET A 10 -0.86 20.16 10.41
C MET A 10 -1.32 18.76 10.83
N GLY A 11 -0.95 18.33 12.04
CA GLY A 11 -1.43 17.08 12.64
C GLY A 11 -2.94 17.11 12.85
N VAL A 12 -3.48 18.18 13.42
CA VAL A 12 -4.92 18.34 13.65
C VAL A 12 -5.69 18.30 12.33
N ILE A 13 -5.28 19.08 11.32
CA ILE A 13 -5.96 19.14 10.02
C ILE A 13 -5.91 17.79 9.29
N SER A 14 -4.76 17.11 9.32
CA SER A 14 -4.59 15.80 8.66
C SER A 14 -5.45 14.72 9.30
N GLN A 15 -5.55 14.73 10.64
CA GLN A 15 -6.48 13.84 11.35
C GLN A 15 -7.92 14.22 11.04
N LEU A 16 -8.31 15.49 11.14
CA LEU A 16 -9.66 15.96 10.83
C LEU A 16 -10.14 15.51 9.45
N SER A 17 -9.28 15.67 8.43
CA SER A 17 -9.55 15.20 7.07
C SER A 17 -9.76 13.68 6.97
N ARG A 18 -9.07 12.89 7.80
CA ARG A 18 -9.18 11.42 7.82
C ARG A 18 -10.41 10.92 8.58
N ILE A 19 -10.84 11.58 9.65
CA ILE A 19 -12.06 11.23 10.42
C ILE A 19 -13.34 11.74 9.75
N THR A 20 -13.29 12.86 9.02
CA THR A 20 -14.43 13.39 8.26
C THR A 20 -15.13 12.34 7.37
N PRO A 21 -14.43 11.54 6.54
CA PRO A 21 -15.07 10.50 5.73
C PRO A 21 -15.72 9.37 6.54
N LEU A 22 -15.23 9.07 7.75
CA LEU A 22 -15.87 8.10 8.66
C LEU A 22 -17.26 8.58 9.09
N PHE A 23 -17.44 9.87 9.38
CA PHE A 23 -18.73 10.44 9.78
C PHE A 23 -19.71 10.61 8.61
N ILE A 24 -19.21 10.87 7.39
CA ILE A 24 -20.06 10.94 6.18
C ILE A 24 -20.60 9.55 5.81
N THR A 25 -19.80 8.51 5.97
CA THR A 25 -20.13 7.15 5.51
C THR A 25 -21.24 6.48 6.37
N SER A 26 -21.45 6.91 7.62
CA SER A 26 -22.46 6.33 8.50
C SER A 26 -23.91 6.69 8.14
N ASN A 27 -24.14 7.79 7.40
CA ASN A 27 -25.49 8.32 7.14
C ASN A 27 -25.96 8.15 5.68
N PHE A 28 -25.07 7.81 4.75
CA PHE A 28 -25.44 7.55 3.36
C PHE A 28 -25.68 6.06 3.12
N LYS A 29 -26.96 5.65 3.06
CA LYS A 29 -27.34 4.34 2.50
C LYS A 29 -27.08 4.34 0.99
N PHE A 30 -25.82 4.17 0.60
CA PHE A 30 -25.48 3.92 -0.80
C PHE A 30 -26.24 2.68 -1.30
N SER A 31 -26.86 2.77 -2.48
CA SER A 31 -27.47 1.61 -3.13
C SER A 31 -26.47 0.44 -3.21
N LYS A 32 -26.92 -0.82 -3.11
CA LYS A 32 -26.06 -2.01 -3.11
C LYS A 32 -24.99 -2.01 -4.21
N ARG A 33 -25.30 -1.43 -5.38
CA ARG A 33 -24.39 -1.30 -6.54
C ARG A 33 -23.23 -0.34 -6.27
N VAL A 34 -23.53 0.80 -5.64
CA VAL A 34 -22.54 1.83 -5.30
C VAL A 34 -21.66 1.35 -4.16
N ASN A 35 -22.21 0.72 -3.12
CA ASN A 35 -21.39 0.17 -2.04
C ASN A 35 -20.40 -0.92 -2.54
N LYS A 36 -20.84 -1.77 -3.48
CA LYS A 36 -19.96 -2.76 -4.13
C LYS A 36 -18.87 -2.10 -4.98
N PHE A 37 -19.17 -0.99 -5.65
CA PHE A 37 -18.19 -0.21 -6.41
C PHE A 37 -17.18 0.49 -5.49
N LEU A 38 -17.64 1.15 -4.42
CA LEU A 38 -16.77 1.80 -3.43
C LEU A 38 -15.86 0.79 -2.73
N SER A 39 -16.34 -0.43 -2.46
CA SER A 39 -15.54 -1.51 -1.90
C SER A 39 -14.37 -1.91 -2.80
N ALA A 40 -14.49 -1.73 -4.12
CA ALA A 40 -13.43 -2.06 -5.08
C ALA A 40 -12.35 -0.95 -5.19
N VAL A 41 -12.67 0.29 -4.80
CA VAL A 41 -11.75 1.44 -4.93
C VAL A 41 -10.44 1.22 -4.15
N PRO A 42 -10.44 0.81 -2.86
CA PRO A 42 -9.22 0.56 -2.12
C PRO A 42 -8.36 -0.56 -2.74
N TYR A 43 -8.98 -1.64 -3.21
CA TYR A 43 -8.26 -2.74 -3.84
C TYR A 43 -7.64 -2.34 -5.18
N ALA A 44 -8.35 -1.54 -5.97
CA ALA A 44 -7.82 -0.98 -7.21
C ALA A 44 -6.64 -0.03 -6.94
N ALA A 45 -6.75 0.82 -5.91
CA ALA A 45 -5.67 1.72 -5.50
C ALA A 45 -4.42 0.94 -5.05
N LEU A 46 -4.59 -0.10 -4.21
CA LEU A 46 -3.48 -0.97 -3.80
C LEU A 46 -2.84 -1.68 -5.00
N GLY A 47 -3.65 -2.22 -5.92
CA GLY A 47 -3.16 -2.87 -7.13
C GLY A 47 -2.34 -1.91 -8.00
N VAL A 48 -2.84 -0.69 -8.22
CA VAL A 48 -2.15 0.32 -9.04
C VAL A 48 -0.91 0.89 -8.35
N MET A 49 -0.77 0.81 -7.03
CA MET A 49 0.44 1.22 -6.33
C MET A 49 1.49 0.11 -6.33
N ILE A 50 1.08 -1.14 -6.08
CA ILE A 50 1.99 -2.27 -5.92
C ILE A 50 2.55 -2.73 -7.28
N PHE A 51 1.69 -2.87 -8.29
CA PHE A 51 2.08 -3.43 -9.59
C PHE A 51 3.19 -2.63 -10.29
N PRO A 52 3.07 -1.30 -10.52
CA PRO A 52 4.17 -0.52 -11.08
C PRO A 52 5.34 -0.39 -10.09
N GLY A 53 5.08 -0.39 -8.78
CA GLY A 53 6.14 -0.36 -7.77
C GLY A 53 7.09 -1.54 -7.87
N ILE A 54 6.57 -2.73 -8.15
CA ILE A 54 7.37 -3.95 -8.36
C ILE A 54 8.10 -3.90 -9.71
N LEU A 55 7.44 -3.46 -10.78
CA LEU A 55 8.03 -3.42 -12.13
C LEU A 55 9.13 -2.35 -12.30
N SER A 56 9.10 -1.29 -11.48
CA SER A 56 10.05 -0.17 -11.54
C SER A 56 11.37 -0.45 -10.80
N VAL A 57 11.58 -1.66 -10.28
CA VAL A 57 12.80 -2.00 -9.52
C VAL A 57 13.93 -2.35 -10.49
N GLY A 58 14.92 -1.45 -10.58
CA GLY A 58 16.18 -1.70 -11.29
C GLY A 58 16.07 -1.58 -12.82
N LYS A 59 17.06 -2.13 -13.52
CA LYS A 59 17.21 -2.02 -14.97
C LYS A 59 16.34 -3.01 -15.75
N TYR A 60 15.95 -4.11 -15.10
CA TYR A 60 15.15 -5.18 -15.70
C TYR A 60 13.90 -5.47 -14.85
N PRO A 61 12.68 -5.38 -15.43
CA PRO A 61 11.44 -5.58 -14.69
C PRO A 61 11.26 -7.01 -14.15
N ILE A 62 12.01 -7.97 -14.71
CA ILE A 62 12.06 -9.36 -14.24
C ILE A 62 12.55 -9.48 -12.79
N VAL A 63 13.50 -8.63 -12.37
CA VAL A 63 14.07 -8.67 -11.01
C VAL A 63 13.01 -8.32 -9.97
N GLY A 64 12.26 -7.25 -10.23
CA GLY A 64 11.11 -6.88 -9.41
C GLY A 64 10.03 -7.97 -9.41
N LEU A 65 9.68 -8.50 -10.59
CA LEU A 65 8.66 -9.55 -10.71
C LEU A 65 8.99 -10.78 -9.84
N ALA A 66 10.26 -11.19 -9.80
CA ALA A 66 10.72 -12.29 -8.95
C ALA A 66 10.47 -12.02 -7.46
N GLY A 67 10.78 -10.81 -6.98
CA GLY A 67 10.46 -10.39 -5.61
C GLY A 67 8.96 -10.41 -5.32
N GLY A 68 8.15 -9.90 -6.26
CA GLY A 68 6.68 -9.90 -6.15
C GLY A 68 6.08 -11.31 -6.08
N VAL A 69 6.58 -12.24 -6.89
CA VAL A 69 6.14 -13.65 -6.88
C VAL A 69 6.49 -14.31 -5.54
N ILE A 70 7.68 -14.04 -5.01
CA ILE A 70 8.12 -14.58 -3.70
C ILE A 70 7.25 -14.02 -2.59
N ALA A 71 6.97 -12.71 -2.59
CA ALA A 71 6.05 -12.10 -1.64
C ALA A 71 4.65 -12.74 -1.71
N ALA A 72 4.14 -13.02 -2.91
CA ALA A 72 2.85 -13.68 -3.11
C ALA A 72 2.83 -15.12 -2.54
N ILE A 73 3.89 -15.90 -2.80
CA ILE A 73 4.03 -17.27 -2.30
C ILE A 73 4.10 -17.28 -0.76
N LEU A 74 4.96 -16.44 -0.15
CA LEU A 74 5.08 -16.40 1.30
C LEU A 74 3.81 -15.86 1.99
N THR A 75 3.08 -14.95 1.34
CA THR A 75 1.78 -14.48 1.85
C THR A 75 0.74 -15.59 1.84
N TYR A 76 0.73 -16.43 0.80
CA TYR A 76 -0.16 -17.59 0.72
C TYR A 76 0.09 -18.59 1.85
N LEU A 77 1.36 -18.74 2.27
CA LEU A 77 1.77 -19.57 3.40
C LEU A 77 1.44 -18.95 4.78
N LYS A 78 0.77 -17.78 4.83
CA LYS A 78 0.41 -17.05 6.06
C LYS A 78 1.59 -16.80 7.00
N VAL A 79 2.78 -16.56 6.43
CA VAL A 79 3.98 -16.21 7.21
C VAL A 79 3.85 -14.79 7.77
N ASN A 80 4.60 -14.48 8.84
CA ASN A 80 4.65 -13.14 9.40
C ASN A 80 5.05 -12.08 8.35
N ILE A 81 4.30 -10.98 8.27
CA ILE A 81 4.47 -9.88 7.29
C ILE A 81 5.90 -9.36 7.28
N ILE A 82 6.54 -9.23 8.44
CA ILE A 82 7.91 -8.73 8.57
C ILE A 82 8.89 -9.66 7.83
N VAL A 83 8.70 -10.97 7.95
CA VAL A 83 9.53 -11.98 7.28
C VAL A 83 9.30 -11.95 5.77
N ILE A 84 8.05 -11.77 5.34
CA ILE A 84 7.70 -11.65 3.91
C ILE A 84 8.43 -10.46 3.29
N ILE A 85 8.38 -9.29 3.93
CA ILE A 85 9.04 -8.08 3.45
C ILE A 85 10.56 -8.29 3.40
N ALA A 86 11.16 -8.81 4.47
CA ALA A 86 12.60 -9.06 4.53
C ALA A 86 13.07 -10.03 3.44
N ALA A 87 12.36 -11.15 3.25
CA ALA A 87 12.68 -12.14 2.22
C ALA A 87 12.53 -11.57 0.81
N SER A 88 11.44 -10.83 0.54
CA SER A 88 11.22 -10.20 -0.77
C SER A 88 12.32 -9.19 -1.11
N VAL A 89 12.71 -8.34 -0.15
CA VAL A 89 13.77 -7.35 -0.35
C VAL A 89 15.13 -8.04 -0.51
N ALA A 90 15.42 -9.08 0.28
CA ALA A 90 16.68 -9.82 0.18
C ALA A 90 16.84 -10.47 -1.20
N VAL A 91 15.78 -11.05 -1.77
CA VAL A 91 15.85 -11.68 -3.10
C VAL A 91 16.04 -10.65 -4.19
N VAL A 92 15.31 -9.53 -4.13
CA VAL A 92 15.48 -8.43 -5.09
C VAL A 92 16.91 -7.86 -5.01
N ALA A 93 17.44 -7.63 -3.81
CA ALA A 93 18.79 -7.13 -3.61
C ALA A 93 19.86 -8.11 -4.12
N ALA A 94 19.68 -9.40 -3.88
CA ALA A 94 20.57 -10.43 -4.41
C ALA A 94 20.55 -10.42 -5.94
N LEU A 95 19.37 -10.50 -6.57
CA LEU A 95 19.22 -10.53 -8.03
C LEU A 95 19.73 -9.25 -8.70
N ASN A 96 19.50 -8.08 -8.11
CA ASN A 96 19.99 -6.80 -8.62
C ASN A 96 21.52 -6.64 -8.45
N SER A 97 22.17 -7.42 -7.60
CA SER A 97 23.63 -7.38 -7.45
C SER A 97 24.36 -8.16 -8.55
N PHE A 98 23.67 -9.09 -9.24
CA PHE A 98 24.22 -9.90 -10.33
C PHE A 98 23.95 -9.34 -11.73
N VAL A 99 23.11 -8.30 -11.84
CA VAL A 99 22.59 -7.73 -13.10
C VAL A 99 22.91 -6.25 -13.18
#